data_AF-A0A972GHM5-F1
#
_entry.id   AF-A0A972GHM5-F1
#
_cell.length_a   1.000
_cell.length_b   1.000
_cell.length_c   1.000
_cell.angle_alpha   90.00
_cell.angle_beta   90.00
_cell.angle_gamma   90.00
#
_symmetry.space_group_name_H-M   'P 1'
#
loop_
_entity.id
_entity.type
_entity.pdbx_description
1 polymer ?
#
loop_
_entity_poly.entity_id
_entity_poly.type
_entity_poly.pdbx_seq_one_letter_code
_entity_poly.pdbx_strand_id
1 'polypeptide(L)' 'MRMEVILFEITFTAAPAGTIKHIVKRPSEEAALCRIRAAYPGQTLTIHSIRRNVRVRDINSNRAESLKADLEKTKT' A
#
# COMPACT_ATOMS: atom_id res chain seq x y z
N MET A 1 18.55 6.52 7.17
CA MET A 1 17.41 7.46 7.10
C MET A 1 16.13 6.67 7.33
N ARG A 2 15.28 7.08 8.28
CA ARG A 2 14.00 6.41 8.55
C ARG A 2 12.92 7.04 7.68
N MET A 3 12.20 6.23 6.90
CA MET A 3 11.05 6.71 6.13
C MET A 3 9.76 6.21 6.76
N GLU A 4 8.91 7.14 7.15
CA GLU A 4 7.54 6.83 7.53
C GLU A 4 6.72 6.52 6.28
N VAL A 5 6.07 5.37 6.29
CA VAL A 5 5.16 4.91 5.24
C VAL A 5 3.77 4.83 5.84
N ILE A 6 2.88 5.69 5.38
CA ILE A 6 1.47 5.68 5.77
C ILE A 6 0.72 4.74 4.83
N LEU A 7 0.03 3.77 5.41
CA LEU A 7 -0.86 2.82 4.74
C LEU A 7 -2.28 3.01 5.27
N PHE A 8 -3.26 3.05 4.38
CA PHE A 8 -4.67 3.04 4.74
C PHE A 8 -5.26 1.70 4.34
N GLU A 9 -5.78 0.99 5.32
CA GLU A 9 -6.58 -0.22 5.11
C GLU A 9 -8.04 0.20 5.08
N ILE A 10 -8.69 0.03 3.93
CA ILE A 10 -10.06 0.48 3.68
C ILE A 10 -10.91 -0.73 3.33
N THR A 11 -11.99 -0.93 4.09
CA THR A 11 -13.00 -1.94 3.81
C THR A 11 -14.24 -1.25 3.28
N PHE A 12 -14.68 -1.63 2.08
CA PHE A 12 -15.82 -1.02 1.40
C PHE A 12 -16.57 -2.05 0.57
N THR A 13 -17.85 -1.81 0.32
CA THR A 13 -18.61 -2.57 -0.67
C THR A 13 -18.64 -1.80 -1.99
N ALA A 14 -18.30 -2.47 -3.08
CA ALA A 14 -18.43 -1.97 -4.43
C ALA A 14 -19.43 -2.85 -5.18
N ALA A 15 -20.59 -2.32 -5.56
CA ALA A 15 -21.58 -3.10 -6.30
C ALA A 15 -21.16 -3.19 -7.78
N PRO A 16 -21.19 -4.39 -8.41
CA PRO A 16 -21.69 -5.68 -7.91
C PRO A 16 -20.63 -6.58 -7.26
N ALA A 17 -19.37 -6.15 -7.16
CA ALA A 17 -18.24 -6.96 -6.69
C ALA A 17 -18.32 -7.42 -5.22
N GLY A 18 -19.16 -6.79 -4.39
CA GLY A 18 -19.33 -7.15 -2.98
C GLY A 18 -18.35 -6.41 -2.05
N THR A 19 -18.11 -6.96 -0.86
CA THR A 19 -17.25 -6.34 0.16
C THR A 19 -15.77 -6.62 -0.11
N ILE A 20 -14.99 -5.56 -0.23
CA ILE A 20 -13.58 -5.56 -0.59
C ILE A 20 -12.78 -4.91 0.53
N LYS A 21 -11.67 -5.54 0.91
CA LYS A 21 -10.65 -4.98 1.80
C LYS A 21 -9.42 -4.61 0.98
N HIS A 22 -9.05 -3.34 0.98
CA HIS A 22 -7.97 -2.80 0.14
C HIS A 22 -6.97 -2.01 0.98
N ILE A 23 -5.67 -2.25 0.76
CA ILE A 23 -4.59 -1.50 1.42
C ILE A 23 -3.96 -0.55 0.41
N VAL A 24 -4.01 0.75 0.66
CA VAL A 24 -3.45 1.79 -0.20
C VAL A 24 -2.36 2.60 0.51
N LYS A 25 -1.26 2.84 -0.20
CA LYS A 25 -0.15 3.68 0.28
C LYS A 25 -0.34 5.12 -0.20
N ARG A 26 -0.80 6.00 0.69
CA ARG A 26 -1.08 7.41 0.41
C ARG A 26 -0.74 8.30 1.62
N PRO A 27 -0.41 9.58 1.38
CA PRO A 27 -0.03 10.51 2.46
C PRO A 27 -1.22 10.91 3.34
N SER A 28 -2.45 10.84 2.81
CA SER A 28 -3.67 11.23 3.50
C SER A 28 -4.82 10.26 3.20
N GLU A 29 -5.84 10.27 4.06
CA GLU A 29 -7.05 9.48 3.88
C GLU A 29 -7.83 9.89 2.65
N GLU A 30 -7.93 11.20 2.38
CA GLU A 30 -8.60 11.72 1.18
C GLU A 30 -7.94 11.20 -0.10
N ALA A 31 -6.61 11.19 -0.16
CA ALA A 31 -5.87 10.64 -1.28
C ALA A 31 -6.05 9.11 -1.41
N ALA A 32 -6.21 8.40 -0.29
CA ALA A 32 -6.53 6.98 -0.25
C ALA A 32 -7.93 6.71 -0.82
N LEU A 33 -8.95 7.45 -0.39
CA LEU A 33 -10.32 7.35 -0.88
C LEU A 33 -10.44 7.75 -2.36
N CYS A 34 -9.77 8.82 -2.78
CA CYS A 34 -9.70 9.23 -4.18
C CYS A 34 -9.13 8.10 -5.05
N ARG A 35 -8.08 7.41 -4.58
CA ARG A 35 -7.50 6.27 -5.29
C ARG A 35 -8.48 5.09 -5.39
N ILE A 36 -9.27 4.82 -4.35
CA ILE A 36 -10.30 3.77 -4.40
C ILE A 36 -11.41 4.16 -5.38
N ARG A 37 -11.93 5.40 -5.31
CA ARG A 37 -12.94 5.88 -6.27
C ARG A 37 -12.46 5.78 -7.72
N ALA A 38 -11.20 6.13 -7.98
CA ALA A 38 -10.60 6.00 -9.30
C ALA A 38 -10.40 4.53 -9.74
N ALA A 39 -10.22 3.60 -8.81
CA ALA A 39 -10.06 2.17 -9.13
C ALA A 39 -11.39 1.47 -9.45
N TYR A 40 -12.51 2.00 -8.96
CA TYR A 40 -13.86 1.46 -9.19
C TYR A 40 -14.78 2.54 -9.80
N PRO A 41 -14.48 3.00 -11.03
CA PRO A 41 -15.27 4.04 -11.67
C PRO A 41 -16.70 3.54 -11.93
N GLY A 42 -17.68 4.41 -11.69
CA GLY A 42 -19.10 4.10 -11.90
C GLY A 42 -19.73 3.13 -10.90
N GLN A 43 -18.99 2.67 -9.89
CA GLN A 43 -19.54 1.83 -8.82
C GLN A 43 -19.90 2.68 -7.60
N THR A 44 -21.04 2.39 -6.99
CA THR A 44 -21.40 2.95 -5.68
C THR A 44 -20.53 2.29 -4.62
N LEU A 45 -19.67 3.09 -3.98
CA LEU A 45 -18.78 2.65 -2.92
C LEU A 45 -19.37 2.99 -1.56
N THR A 46 -19.67 1.97 -0.76
CA THR A 46 -20.06 2.15 0.65
C THR A 46 -18.87 1.81 1.52
N ILE A 47 -18.27 2.82 2.17
CA ILE A 47 -17.13 2.63 3.05
C ILE A 47 -17.62 2.16 4.43
N HIS A 48 -17.08 1.04 4.91
CA HIS A 48 -17.44 0.47 6.22
C HIS A 48 -16.42 0.82 7.30
N SER A 49 -15.13 0.77 6.95
CA SER A 49 -14.05 1.02 7.89
C SER A 49 -12.81 1.53 7.18
N ILE A 50 -12.12 2.48 7.81
CA ILE A 50 -10.82 2.98 7.40
C ILE A 50 -9.89 2.87 8.61
N ARG A 51 -8.76 2.21 8.42
CA ARG A 51 -7.71 2.09 9.43
C ARG A 51 -6.39 2.63 8.89
N ARG A 52 -5.87 3.66 9.54
CA ARG A 52 -4.52 4.18 9.28
C ARG A 52 -3.48 3.32 9.98
N ASN A 53 -2.50 2.84 9.23
CA ASN A 53 -1.34 2.12 9.74
C ASN A 53 -0.08 2.88 9.31
N VAL A 54 0.70 3.35 10.29
CA VAL A 54 2.01 3.98 10.03
C VAL A 54 3.07 2.91 10.20
N ARG A 55 3.82 2.64 9.14
CA ARG A 55 4.99 1.74 9.17
C ARG A 55 6.24 2.58 9.01
N VAL A 56 7.16 2.48 9.97
CA VAL A 56 8.50 3.06 9.83
C VAL A 56 9.38 2.03 9.14
N ARG A 57 9.93 2.37 7.96
CA ARG A 57 10.91 1.54 7.27
C ARG A 57 12.26 2.23 7.33
N ASP A 58 13.28 1.50 7.79
CA ASP A 58 14.65 2.00 7.72
C ASP A 58 15.17 1.82 6.28
N ILE A 59 15.50 2.94 5.62
CA ILE A 59 16.00 2.95 4.24
C ILE A 59 17.46 2.48 4.19
N ASN A 60 18.15 2.47 5.34
CA ASN A 60 19.55 2.07 5.45
C ASN A 60 19.76 0.59 5.79
N SER A 61 18.69 -0.23 5.85
CA SER A 61 18.87 -1.67 5.96
C SER A 61 19.30 -2.25 4.62
N ASN A 62 20.62 -2.25 4.45
CA ASN A 62 21.57 -2.88 3.55
C ASN A 62 21.15 -4.11 2.71
N ARG A 63 19.92 -4.17 2.17
CA ARG A 63 19.48 -5.29 1.32
C ARG A 63 19.87 -5.12 -0.15
N ALA A 64 20.38 -3.95 -0.53
CA ALA A 64 21.00 -3.75 -1.84
C ALA A 64 22.42 -4.33 -1.92
N GLU A 65 23.13 -4.48 -0.80
CA GLU A 65 24.47 -5.11 -0.80
C GLU A 65 24.39 -6.65 -0.86
N SER A 66 23.44 -7.29 -0.18
CA SER A 66 23.28 -8.75 -0.29
C SER A 66 22.87 -9.21 -1.70
N LEU A 67 22.10 -8.41 -2.44
CA LEU A 67 21.72 -8.73 -3.82
C LEU A 67 22.87 -8.59 -4.82
N LYS A 68 23.86 -7.72 -4.54
CA LYS A 68 25.10 -7.65 -5.35
C LYS A 68 26.06 -8.79 -5.02
N ALA A 69 26.22 -9.12 -3.73
CA ALA A 69 27.10 -10.20 -3.30
C ALA A 69 26.64 -11.59 -3.78
N ASP A 70 25.33 -11.82 -3.91
CA ASP A 70 24.78 -13.07 -4.44
C ASP A 70 24.91 -13.19 -5.98
N LEU A 71 24.85 -12.05 -6.69
CA LEU A 71 25.01 -11.99 -8.15
C LEU A 71 26.46 -12.17 -8.62
N GLU A 72 27.45 -11.76 -7.81
CA GLU A 72 28.87 -11.98 -8.12
C GLU A 72 29.33 -13.41 -7.82
N LYS A 73 28.66 -14.13 -6.92
CA LYS A 73 28.97 -15.54 -6.62
C LYS A 73 28.43 -16.53 -7.66
N THR A 74 27.50 -16.13 -8.51
CA THR A 74 26.86 -17.01 -9.52
C THR A 74 27.49 -16.91 -10.92
N LYS A 75 28.67 -16.29 -11.06
CA LYS A 75 29.41 -16.15 -12.33
C LYS A 75 30.75 -16.93 -12.38
N THR A 76 30.92 -17.96 -11.55
CA THR A 76 32.04 -18.92 -11.69
C THR A 76 31.55 -20.21 -12.31
#